data_AF-A0A9W7L4W0-F1
#
_entry.id   AF-A0A9W7L4W0-F1
#
_cell.length_a   1.000
_cell.length_b   1.000
_cell.length_c   1.000
_cell.angle_alpha   90.00
_cell.angle_beta   90.00
_cell.angle_gamma   90.00
#
_symmetry.space_group_name_H-M   'P 1'
#
loop_
_entity.id
_entity.type
_entity.pdbx_description
1 polymer ?
#
loop_
_entity_poly.entity_id
_entity_poly.type
_entity_poly.pdbx_seq_one_letter_code
_entity_poly.pdbx_strand_id
1 'polypeptide(L)'
;MRVPRGRVLQCFSLKTRHSARYLSSSSSLPPPPLRHYTEVLGVAHTDSFAKIKLAFRSLAKENHPDLNPNADERKMQELLQAYAEAKEEFEGGGGGGWRSKVGRDVEIFSIPELSKMGYTVQAFQVLLEEASKLPAGSPPPSPPPSSSPQLHPPVTSLSSSSAPLILPLRVSIDDSVSDCKRMIQNDHADLLGLTDRKIDRDGLYYGWELLCGEEAMAYHLFVGHYDVKHGDTLHVVVENGANNN
;
A
#
# COMPACT_ATOMS: atom_id res chain seq x y z
N MET A 1 -48.50 -10.58 -21.15
CA MET A 1 -47.08 -10.60 -21.57
C MET A 1 -46.21 -10.39 -20.34
N ARG A 2 -45.45 -11.41 -19.90
CA ARG A 2 -44.61 -11.39 -18.69
C ARG A 2 -43.15 -11.14 -19.12
N VAL A 3 -42.52 -10.12 -18.56
CA VAL A 3 -41.10 -9.80 -18.75
C VAL A 3 -40.26 -10.71 -17.83
N PRO A 4 -39.18 -11.36 -18.31
CA PRO A 4 -38.33 -12.17 -17.45
C PRO A 4 -37.40 -11.29 -16.61
N ARG A 5 -37.35 -11.55 -15.30
CA ARG A 5 -36.41 -10.91 -14.36
C ARG A 5 -34.99 -11.39 -14.67
N GLY A 6 -34.09 -10.43 -14.92
CA GLY A 6 -32.67 -10.68 -15.16
C GLY A 6 -31.99 -11.38 -13.98
N ARG A 7 -31.19 -12.40 -14.29
CA ARG A 7 -30.26 -13.04 -13.36
C ARG A 7 -29.26 -12.01 -12.86
N VAL A 8 -29.26 -11.78 -11.55
CA VAL A 8 -28.14 -11.17 -10.85
C VAL A 8 -26.96 -12.13 -10.95
N LEU A 9 -25.89 -11.71 -11.60
CA LEU A 9 -24.61 -12.41 -11.60
C LEU A 9 -24.07 -12.35 -10.16
N GLN A 10 -24.18 -13.48 -9.48
CA GLN A 10 -23.59 -13.74 -8.18
C GLN A 10 -22.06 -13.72 -8.40
N CYS A 11 -21.41 -12.60 -8.10
CA CYS A 11 -19.96 -12.55 -8.01
C CYS A 11 -19.55 -13.53 -6.91
N PHE A 12 -18.91 -14.62 -7.32
CA PHE A 12 -18.27 -15.56 -6.40
C PHE A 12 -17.16 -14.81 -5.66
N SER A 13 -17.49 -14.31 -4.47
CA SER A 13 -16.51 -13.94 -3.46
C SER A 13 -15.79 -15.22 -3.06
N LEU A 14 -14.61 -15.45 -3.65
CA LEU A 14 -13.66 -16.42 -3.17
C LEU A 14 -13.21 -15.95 -1.78
N LYS A 15 -13.96 -16.36 -0.74
CA LYS A 15 -13.54 -16.24 0.65
C LYS A 15 -12.39 -17.21 0.87
N THR A 16 -11.17 -16.82 0.54
CA THR A 16 -9.94 -17.52 0.94
C THR A 16 -9.75 -17.35 2.45
N ARG A 17 -10.46 -18.16 3.24
CA ARG A 17 -10.34 -18.23 4.72
C ARG A 17 -9.03 -18.87 5.20
N HIS A 18 -7.93 -18.81 4.46
CA HIS A 18 -6.70 -19.57 4.76
C HIS A 18 -5.44 -18.70 4.95
N SER A 19 -5.60 -17.39 5.00
CA SER A 19 -4.51 -16.40 4.95
C SER A 19 -4.01 -15.96 6.34
N ALA A 20 -3.53 -16.88 7.20
CA ALA A 20 -3.01 -16.46 8.52
C ALA A 20 -2.01 -17.38 9.25
N ARG A 21 -1.57 -18.54 8.72
CA ARG A 21 -0.86 -19.51 9.59
C ARG A 21 0.55 -19.08 10.02
N TYR A 22 1.34 -18.48 9.12
CA TYR A 22 2.66 -17.92 9.47
C TYR A 22 2.59 -16.50 10.04
N LEU A 23 1.39 -15.91 10.04
CA LEU A 23 1.12 -14.49 10.28
C LEU A 23 0.83 -14.19 11.76
N SER A 24 0.65 -15.22 12.58
CA SER A 24 0.47 -15.09 14.03
C SER A 24 1.76 -15.48 14.72
N SER A 25 2.22 -14.69 15.70
CA SER A 25 3.31 -15.04 16.64
C SER A 25 3.04 -16.32 17.46
N SER A 26 2.00 -17.08 17.11
CA SER A 26 1.60 -18.37 17.64
C SER A 26 1.93 -19.54 16.70
N SER A 27 2.77 -19.39 15.66
CA SER A 27 3.30 -20.57 14.97
C SER A 27 4.14 -21.32 16.00
N SER A 28 3.67 -22.50 16.45
CA SER A 28 4.41 -23.37 17.38
C SER A 28 5.68 -23.97 16.77
N LEU A 29 6.04 -23.53 15.55
CA LEU A 29 7.25 -23.92 14.87
C LEU A 29 8.43 -23.19 15.52
N PRO A 30 9.51 -23.90 15.86
CA PRO A 30 10.75 -23.25 16.28
C PRO A 30 11.24 -22.33 15.15
N PRO A 31 11.94 -21.22 15.48
CA PRO A 31 12.51 -20.35 14.47
C PRO A 31 13.40 -21.18 13.53
N PRO A 32 13.40 -20.89 12.21
CA PRO A 32 14.23 -21.62 11.27
C PRO A 32 15.72 -21.44 11.63
N PRO A 33 16.59 -22.40 11.26
CA PRO A 33 18.01 -22.28 11.48
C PRO A 33 18.54 -20.99 10.83
N LEU A 34 19.41 -20.27 11.54
CA LEU A 34 20.03 -19.05 11.04
C LEU A 34 20.92 -19.38 9.84
N ARG A 35 20.42 -19.08 8.64
CA ARG A 35 21.19 -19.09 7.40
C ARG A 35 21.32 -17.67 6.90
N HIS A 36 22.49 -17.34 6.36
CA HIS A 36 22.71 -16.03 5.76
C HIS A 36 21.80 -15.82 4.55
N TYR A 37 21.30 -14.59 4.41
CA TYR A 37 20.40 -14.22 3.32
C TYR A 37 20.93 -14.56 1.92
N THR A 38 22.25 -14.54 1.71
CA THR A 38 22.89 -14.88 0.44
C THR A 38 22.59 -16.32 0.02
N GLU A 39 22.57 -17.25 0.97
CA GLU A 39 22.26 -18.66 0.71
C GLU A 39 20.76 -18.88 0.48
N VAL A 40 19.93 -18.25 1.32
CA VAL A 40 18.47 -18.41 1.30
C VAL A 40 17.87 -17.81 0.03
N LEU A 41 18.32 -16.61 -0.37
CA LEU A 41 17.80 -15.89 -1.53
C LEU A 41 18.56 -16.24 -2.83
N GLY A 42 19.68 -16.97 -2.74
CA GLY A 42 20.51 -17.33 -3.89
C GLY A 42 21.19 -16.12 -4.54
N VAL A 43 21.62 -15.15 -3.73
CA VAL A 43 22.25 -13.89 -4.17
C VAL A 43 23.67 -13.78 -3.64
N ALA A 44 24.51 -13.02 -4.33
CA ALA A 44 25.85 -12.71 -3.84
C ALA A 44 25.80 -11.58 -2.81
N HIS A 45 26.70 -11.59 -1.83
CA HIS A 45 26.84 -10.48 -0.86
C HIS A 45 27.18 -9.14 -1.55
N THR A 46 27.77 -9.18 -2.73
CA THR A 46 28.09 -8.00 -3.55
C THR A 46 26.93 -7.52 -4.41
N ASP A 47 25.80 -8.22 -4.42
CA ASP A 47 24.64 -7.82 -5.21
C ASP A 47 23.98 -6.57 -4.62
N SER A 48 23.45 -5.71 -5.49
CA SER A 48 22.68 -4.53 -5.07
C SER A 48 21.42 -4.96 -4.32
N PHE A 49 20.98 -4.16 -3.34
CA PHE A 49 19.74 -4.38 -2.61
C PHE A 49 18.51 -4.58 -3.51
N ALA A 50 18.43 -3.85 -4.62
CA ALA A 50 17.37 -4.04 -5.62
C ALA A 50 17.29 -5.48 -6.17
N LYS A 51 18.44 -6.12 -6.41
CA LYS A 51 18.52 -7.52 -6.86
C LYS A 51 18.12 -8.49 -5.74
N ILE A 52 18.51 -8.21 -4.50
CA ILE A 52 18.09 -8.98 -3.33
C ILE A 52 16.56 -8.94 -3.19
N LYS A 53 15.96 -7.74 -3.29
CA LYS A 53 14.51 -7.53 -3.26
C LYS A 53 13.78 -8.25 -4.39
N LEU A 54 14.33 -8.25 -5.61
CA LEU A 54 13.76 -9.00 -6.73
C LEU A 54 13.80 -10.52 -6.50
N ALA A 55 14.93 -11.06 -6.04
CA ALA A 55 15.07 -12.47 -5.71
C ALA A 55 14.09 -12.89 -4.61
N PHE A 56 14.00 -12.09 -3.54
CA PHE A 56 13.03 -12.28 -2.47
C PHE A 56 11.58 -12.27 -2.99
N ARG A 57 11.19 -11.27 -3.80
CA ARG A 57 9.84 -11.19 -4.38
C ARG A 57 9.48 -12.43 -5.18
N SER A 58 10.40 -12.96 -6.00
CA SER A 58 10.15 -14.18 -6.77
C SER A 58 9.89 -15.38 -5.86
N LEU A 59 10.81 -15.63 -4.92
CA LEU A 59 10.73 -16.78 -4.01
C LEU A 59 9.53 -16.67 -3.06
N ALA A 60 9.23 -15.47 -2.56
CA ALA A 60 8.10 -15.23 -1.69
C ALA A 60 6.78 -15.51 -2.41
N LYS A 61 6.61 -15.08 -3.67
CA LYS A 61 5.41 -15.38 -4.47
C LYS A 61 5.23 -16.89 -4.69
N GLU A 62 6.30 -17.62 -4.96
CA GLU A 62 6.28 -19.09 -5.10
C GLU A 62 5.88 -19.80 -3.81
N ASN A 63 6.24 -19.25 -2.65
CA ASN A 63 5.98 -19.87 -1.34
C ASN A 63 4.81 -19.20 -0.58
N HIS A 64 4.09 -18.25 -1.19
CA HIS A 64 3.01 -17.52 -0.53
C HIS A 64 1.75 -18.41 -0.39
N PRO A 65 1.17 -18.59 0.80
CA PRO A 65 0.05 -19.52 0.98
C PRO A 65 -1.25 -19.06 0.33
N ASP A 66 -1.43 -17.75 0.12
CA ASP A 66 -2.62 -17.25 -0.59
C ASP A 66 -2.57 -17.59 -2.08
N LEU A 67 -1.37 -17.76 -2.65
CA LEU A 67 -1.18 -18.18 -4.04
C LEU A 67 -1.02 -19.70 -4.17
N ASN A 68 -0.33 -20.31 -3.19
CA ASN A 68 0.06 -21.71 -3.21
C ASN A 68 -0.34 -22.38 -1.88
N PRO A 69 -1.57 -22.93 -1.76
CA PRO A 69 -2.08 -23.49 -0.52
C PRO A 69 -1.27 -24.66 0.07
N ASN A 70 -0.44 -25.31 -0.77
CA ASN A 70 0.44 -26.42 -0.38
C ASN A 70 1.90 -25.98 -0.16
N ALA A 71 2.18 -24.67 -0.18
CA ALA A 71 3.52 -24.15 0.05
C ALA A 71 3.99 -24.44 1.49
N ASP A 72 5.31 -24.61 1.62
CA ASP A 72 5.94 -24.85 2.91
C ASP A 72 6.04 -23.55 3.71
N GLU A 73 5.31 -23.50 4.80
CA GLU A 73 5.28 -22.37 5.72
C GLU A 73 6.66 -22.02 6.26
N ARG A 74 7.52 -23.02 6.50
CA ARG A 74 8.88 -22.80 7.01
C ARG A 74 9.76 -22.09 6.00
N LYS A 75 9.60 -22.37 4.72
CA LYS A 75 10.36 -21.68 3.66
C LYS A 75 9.97 -20.22 3.59
N MET A 76 8.69 -19.90 3.70
CA MET A 76 8.24 -18.52 3.74
C MET A 76 8.82 -17.77 4.95
N GLN A 77 8.86 -18.39 6.12
CA GLN A 77 9.49 -17.81 7.32
C GLN A 77 10.99 -17.58 7.13
N GLU A 78 11.70 -18.53 6.52
CA GLU A 78 13.13 -18.42 6.20
C GLU A 78 13.40 -17.27 5.22
N LEU A 79 12.59 -17.13 4.16
CA LEU A 79 12.69 -16.03 3.20
C LEU A 79 12.45 -14.66 3.85
N LEU A 80 11.43 -14.56 4.70
CA LEU A 80 11.13 -13.32 5.43
C LEU A 80 12.27 -12.93 6.37
N GLN A 81 12.86 -13.91 7.06
CA GLN A 81 13.99 -13.67 7.97
C GLN A 81 15.25 -13.25 7.21
N ALA A 82 15.57 -13.94 6.12
CA ALA A 82 16.70 -13.60 5.25
C ALA A 82 16.57 -12.19 4.66
N TYR A 83 15.39 -11.83 4.17
CA TYR A 83 15.19 -10.48 3.64
C TYR A 83 15.25 -9.41 4.73
N ALA A 84 14.75 -9.69 5.93
CA ALA A 84 14.86 -8.77 7.07
C ALA A 84 16.34 -8.52 7.46
N GLU A 85 17.17 -9.57 7.49
CA GLU A 85 18.62 -9.46 7.71
C GLU A 85 19.27 -8.58 6.63
N ALA A 86 19.00 -8.85 5.35
CA ALA A 86 19.53 -8.06 4.25
C ALA A 86 19.08 -6.59 4.33
N LYS A 87 17.81 -6.34 4.69
CA LYS A 87 17.30 -4.97 4.82
C LYS A 87 17.98 -4.21 5.96
N GLU A 88 18.21 -4.87 7.09
CA GLU A 88 18.94 -4.27 8.21
C GLU A 88 20.38 -3.91 7.82
N GLU A 89 21.06 -4.77 7.06
CA GLU A 89 22.42 -4.51 6.58
C GLU A 89 22.51 -3.32 5.62
N PHE A 90 21.59 -3.22 4.66
CA PHE A 90 21.65 -2.21 3.60
C PHE A 90 21.02 -0.86 3.98
N GLU A 91 19.95 -0.87 4.77
CA GLU A 91 19.18 0.34 5.10
C GLU A 91 19.44 0.83 6.54
N GLY A 92 20.16 0.06 7.37
CA GLY A 92 20.60 0.48 8.70
C GLY A 92 19.48 0.76 9.72
N GLY A 93 18.23 0.37 9.41
CA GLY A 93 17.06 0.65 10.22
C GLY A 93 16.17 -0.58 10.38
N GLY A 94 16.08 -1.09 11.61
CA GLY A 94 15.17 -2.18 11.99
C GLY A 94 13.70 -1.78 11.77
N GLY A 95 13.13 -2.17 10.63
CA GLY A 95 11.82 -1.76 10.17
C GLY A 95 10.65 -2.30 11.01
N GLY A 96 10.13 -1.51 11.93
CA GLY A 96 8.91 -1.81 12.69
C GLY A 96 7.64 -2.02 11.83
N GLY A 97 7.64 -1.64 10.54
CA GLY A 97 6.55 -1.90 9.59
C GLY A 97 6.44 -3.35 9.11
N TRP A 98 7.47 -4.17 9.31
CA TRP A 98 7.50 -5.58 8.87
C TRP A 98 6.63 -6.53 9.70
N ARG A 99 6.01 -6.03 10.78
CA ARG A 99 5.25 -6.86 11.72
C ARG A 99 3.82 -7.13 11.25
N SER A 100 3.24 -6.26 10.44
CA SER A 100 1.86 -6.39 9.94
C SER A 100 1.81 -7.32 8.71
N LYS A 101 0.65 -7.95 8.45
CA LYS A 101 0.46 -8.73 7.21
C LYS A 101 0.60 -7.83 5.99
N VAL A 102 -0.10 -6.70 5.99
CA VAL A 102 -0.02 -5.70 4.92
C VAL A 102 1.41 -5.24 4.65
N GLY A 103 2.22 -5.00 5.69
CA GLY A 103 3.61 -4.57 5.56
C GLY A 103 4.51 -5.59 4.89
N ARG A 104 4.24 -6.88 5.06
CA ARG A 104 4.94 -7.94 4.31
C ARG A 104 4.42 -8.06 2.89
N ASP A 105 3.11 -8.03 2.71
CA ASP A 105 2.48 -8.23 1.40
C ASP A 105 2.84 -7.09 0.43
N VAL A 106 2.95 -5.84 0.91
CA VAL A 106 3.39 -4.71 0.07
C VAL A 106 4.85 -4.79 -0.38
N GLU A 107 5.67 -5.60 0.31
CA GLU A 107 7.06 -5.84 -0.10
C GLU A 107 7.14 -6.93 -1.17
N ILE A 108 6.19 -7.88 -1.14
CA ILE A 108 6.12 -9.04 -2.04
C ILE A 108 5.37 -8.69 -3.34
N PHE A 109 4.27 -7.96 -3.24
CA PHE A 109 3.32 -7.74 -4.33
C PHE A 109 3.30 -6.29 -4.80
N SER A 110 3.15 -6.11 -6.11
CA SER A 110 2.87 -4.80 -6.70
C SER A 110 1.47 -4.33 -6.34
N ILE A 111 1.23 -3.01 -6.43
CA ILE A 111 -0.09 -2.40 -6.20
C ILE A 111 -1.22 -3.07 -7.02
N PRO A 112 -1.06 -3.33 -8.33
CA PRO A 112 -2.10 -4.01 -9.10
C PRO A 112 -2.36 -5.46 -8.64
N GLU A 113 -1.34 -6.16 -8.14
CA GLU A 113 -1.49 -7.51 -7.58
C GLU A 113 -2.24 -7.47 -6.25
N LEU A 114 -1.89 -6.54 -5.35
CA LEU A 114 -2.59 -6.34 -4.08
C LEU A 114 -4.08 -6.05 -4.29
N SER A 115 -4.39 -5.17 -5.24
CA SER A 115 -5.79 -4.87 -5.58
C SER A 115 -6.54 -6.13 -6.05
N LYS A 116 -5.92 -6.99 -6.87
CA LYS A 116 -6.51 -8.28 -7.31
C LYS A 116 -6.64 -9.28 -6.16
N MET A 117 -5.74 -9.25 -5.19
CA MET A 117 -5.81 -10.05 -3.96
C MET A 117 -6.86 -9.54 -2.97
N GLY A 118 -7.59 -8.48 -3.33
CA GLY A 118 -8.68 -7.95 -2.55
C GLY A 118 -8.23 -6.97 -1.48
N TYR A 119 -7.06 -6.35 -1.59
CA TYR A 119 -6.70 -5.18 -0.77
C TYR A 119 -7.47 -3.95 -1.26
N THR A 120 -7.81 -3.05 -0.34
CA THR A 120 -8.25 -1.70 -0.72
C THR A 120 -7.00 -0.87 -1.02
N VAL A 121 -6.94 -0.30 -2.22
CA VAL A 121 -5.86 0.60 -2.63
C VAL A 121 -6.46 1.95 -2.97
N GLN A 122 -5.97 2.99 -2.31
CA GLN A 122 -6.39 4.38 -2.52
C GLN A 122 -5.18 5.23 -2.91
N ALA A 123 -5.31 5.96 -4.01
CA ALA A 123 -4.27 6.86 -4.51
C ALA A 123 -4.48 8.29 -3.97
N PHE A 124 -3.38 8.94 -3.61
CA PHE A 124 -3.34 10.31 -3.13
C PHE A 124 -2.35 11.12 -3.95
N GLN A 125 -2.79 12.24 -4.54
CA GLN A 125 -1.92 13.18 -5.22
C GLN A 125 -1.33 14.16 -4.22
N VAL A 126 -0.02 14.24 -4.18
CA VAL A 126 0.74 15.08 -3.26
C VAL A 126 0.63 16.56 -3.64
N LEU A 127 0.25 17.38 -2.66
CA LEU A 127 0.25 18.83 -2.72
C LEU A 127 1.29 19.38 -1.73
N LEU A 128 2.53 19.57 -2.17
CA LEU A 128 3.58 20.12 -1.31
C LEU A 128 3.29 21.57 -0.88
N GLU A 129 3.41 21.85 0.42
CA GLU A 129 3.09 23.17 0.99
C GLU A 129 4.04 24.28 0.52
N GLU A 130 5.31 23.97 0.24
CA GLU A 130 6.30 24.98 -0.18
C GLU A 130 5.97 25.65 -1.52
N ALA A 131 5.21 24.98 -2.40
CA ALA A 131 4.75 25.55 -3.67
C ALA A 131 3.82 26.76 -3.48
N SER A 132 3.26 26.95 -2.27
CA SER A 132 2.37 28.07 -1.96
C SER A 132 3.12 29.34 -1.50
N LYS A 133 4.42 29.25 -1.18
CA LYS A 133 5.27 30.42 -0.90
C LYS A 133 5.78 31.07 -2.20
N LEU A 134 4.89 31.29 -3.17
CA LEU A 134 5.17 32.32 -4.16
C LEU A 134 5.17 33.68 -3.44
N PRO A 135 6.14 34.57 -3.71
CA PRO A 135 6.16 35.89 -3.08
C PRO A 135 4.83 36.58 -3.37
N ALA A 136 4.19 37.10 -2.33
CA ALA A 136 2.88 37.75 -2.34
C ALA A 136 2.80 39.06 -3.16
N GLY A 137 3.59 39.19 -4.24
CA GLY A 137 3.72 40.36 -5.09
C GLY A 137 3.23 40.20 -6.52
N SER A 138 2.71 39.02 -6.92
CA SER A 138 2.12 38.86 -8.25
C SER A 138 0.69 39.37 -8.25
N PRO A 139 0.36 40.44 -9.01
CA PRO A 139 -1.02 40.93 -9.10
C PRO A 139 -1.94 39.83 -9.66
N PRO A 140 -3.20 39.77 -9.20
CA PRO A 140 -4.13 38.74 -9.66
C PRO A 140 -4.27 38.81 -11.20
N PRO A 141 -4.20 37.67 -11.91
CA PRO A 141 -4.44 37.66 -13.35
C PRO A 141 -5.85 38.19 -13.61
N SER A 142 -5.94 39.18 -14.49
CA SER A 142 -7.19 39.83 -14.86
C SER A 142 -8.21 38.77 -15.35
N PRO A 143 -9.48 38.89 -14.95
CA PRO A 143 -10.51 37.93 -15.36
C PRO A 143 -10.61 37.89 -16.89
N PRO A 144 -10.65 36.71 -17.53
CA PRO A 144 -10.84 36.61 -18.97
C PRO A 144 -12.22 37.13 -19.38
N PRO A 145 -12.36 37.72 -20.58
CA PRO A 145 -13.62 38.27 -21.05
C PRO A 145 -14.68 37.18 -21.20
N SER A 146 -15.81 37.38 -20.51
CA SER A 146 -17.00 36.54 -20.57
C SER A 146 -17.49 36.37 -22.01
N SER A 147 -17.33 35.15 -22.53
CA SER A 147 -17.91 34.72 -23.80
C SER A 147 -18.92 33.60 -23.51
N SER A 148 -20.20 33.95 -23.40
CA SER A 148 -21.30 33.01 -23.66
C SER A 148 -21.22 32.63 -25.14
N PRO A 149 -21.39 31.36 -25.58
CA PRO A 149 -22.75 30.79 -25.66
C PRO A 149 -22.88 29.24 -25.76
N GLN A 150 -24.16 28.82 -25.80
CA GLN A 150 -24.76 27.61 -26.42
C GLN A 150 -24.85 26.27 -25.65
N LEU A 151 -26.11 25.99 -25.31
CA LEU A 151 -26.73 24.72 -24.98
C LEU A 151 -26.70 23.73 -26.17
N HIS A 152 -26.04 22.59 -25.97
CA HIS A 152 -26.32 21.34 -26.69
C HIS A 152 -26.25 20.18 -25.68
N PRO A 153 -27.22 19.24 -25.65
CA PRO A 153 -27.11 18.05 -24.82
C PRO A 153 -26.43 16.91 -25.61
N PRO A 154 -25.31 16.34 -25.14
CA PRO A 154 -24.87 15.05 -25.65
C PRO A 154 -25.51 13.95 -24.82
N VAL A 155 -26.36 13.16 -25.48
CA VAL A 155 -26.66 11.80 -25.06
C VAL A 155 -25.38 10.99 -25.24
N THR A 156 -24.75 10.54 -24.15
CA THR A 156 -23.64 9.59 -24.24
C THR A 156 -23.75 8.58 -23.11
N SER A 157 -23.91 7.33 -23.53
CA SER A 157 -24.00 6.12 -22.75
C SER A 157 -22.82 5.98 -21.78
N LEU A 158 -23.11 5.93 -20.49
CA LEU A 158 -22.20 5.63 -19.39
C LEU A 158 -21.72 4.18 -19.48
N SER A 159 -20.60 3.96 -20.15
CA SER A 159 -19.71 2.85 -19.82
C SER A 159 -18.93 3.27 -18.57
N SER A 160 -19.37 2.77 -17.41
CA SER A 160 -18.79 2.99 -16.08
C SER A 160 -17.41 2.32 -15.99
N SER A 161 -16.42 2.86 -16.69
CA SER A 161 -15.02 2.72 -16.32
C SER A 161 -14.79 3.77 -15.23
N SER A 162 -15.06 3.39 -13.98
CA SER A 162 -14.73 4.22 -12.82
C SER A 162 -13.22 4.30 -12.75
N ALA A 163 -12.63 5.35 -13.32
CA ALA A 163 -11.24 5.67 -13.08
C ALA A 163 -11.01 5.73 -11.55
N PRO A 164 -9.85 5.26 -11.05
CA PRO A 164 -9.56 5.32 -9.63
C PRO A 164 -9.61 6.79 -9.19
N LEU A 165 -10.39 7.07 -8.15
CA LEU A 165 -10.51 8.40 -7.58
C LEU A 165 -9.16 8.75 -6.93
N ILE A 166 -8.52 9.84 -7.35
CA ILE A 166 -7.26 10.31 -6.76
C ILE A 166 -7.58 11.48 -5.83
N LEU A 167 -7.24 11.36 -4.55
CA LEU A 167 -7.53 12.37 -3.54
C LEU A 167 -6.34 13.32 -3.36
N PRO A 168 -6.56 14.63 -3.18
CA PRO A 168 -5.47 15.55 -2.85
C PRO A 168 -4.97 15.28 -1.42
N LEU A 169 -3.66 15.30 -1.22
CA LEU A 169 -3.02 15.15 0.08
C LEU A 169 -1.98 16.25 0.27
N ARG A 170 -2.23 17.16 1.21
CA ARG A 170 -1.29 18.24 1.55
C ARG A 170 -0.23 17.71 2.48
N VAL A 171 1.04 17.75 2.09
CA VAL A 171 2.16 17.27 2.92
C VAL A 171 3.32 18.24 2.86
N SER A 172 4.02 18.38 3.97
CA SER A 172 5.35 18.99 4.02
C SER A 172 6.43 17.92 3.82
N ILE A 173 7.55 18.29 3.20
CA ILE A 173 8.73 17.42 3.13
C ILE A 173 9.32 17.13 4.53
N ASP A 174 9.05 18.03 5.48
CA ASP A 174 9.45 17.94 6.88
C ASP A 174 8.46 17.15 7.75
N ASP A 175 7.36 16.67 7.18
CA ASP A 175 6.44 15.79 7.92
C ASP A 175 7.07 14.40 8.07
N SER A 176 6.96 13.82 9.26
CA SER A 176 7.26 12.41 9.42
C SER A 176 6.24 11.57 8.66
N VAL A 177 6.63 10.37 8.21
CA VAL A 177 5.69 9.42 7.61
C VAL A 177 4.56 9.09 8.59
N SER A 178 4.83 9.05 9.90
CA SER A 178 3.81 8.85 10.92
C SER A 178 2.78 9.99 10.98
N ASP A 179 3.22 11.25 10.84
CA ASP A 179 2.33 12.41 10.80
C ASP A 179 1.47 12.40 9.55
N CYS A 180 2.07 12.10 8.40
CA CYS A 180 1.36 11.91 7.14
C CYS A 180 0.29 10.79 7.26
N LYS A 181 0.65 9.65 7.87
CA LYS A 181 -0.31 8.57 8.13
C LYS A 181 -1.46 9.01 9.05
N ARG A 182 -1.17 9.76 10.12
CA ARG A 182 -2.20 10.30 11.03
C ARG A 182 -3.16 11.25 10.32
N MET A 183 -2.64 12.14 9.47
CA MET A 183 -3.46 13.07 8.69
C MET A 183 -4.39 12.32 7.72
N ILE A 184 -3.85 11.39 6.92
CA ILE A 184 -4.66 10.54 6.02
C ILE A 184 -5.77 9.83 6.81
N GLN A 185 -5.43 9.25 7.95
CA GLN A 185 -6.40 8.58 8.80
C GLN A 185 -7.48 9.54 9.32
N ASN A 186 -7.11 10.72 9.82
CA ASN A 186 -8.08 11.68 10.34
C ASN A 186 -9.07 12.15 9.27
N ASP A 187 -8.60 12.32 8.04
CA ASP A 187 -9.41 12.85 6.94
C ASP A 187 -10.18 11.75 6.18
N HIS A 188 -9.69 10.51 6.20
CA HIS A 188 -10.15 9.44 5.31
C HIS A 188 -10.35 8.07 5.98
N ALA A 189 -10.35 7.96 7.31
CA ALA A 189 -10.54 6.66 7.99
C ALA A 189 -11.81 5.91 7.55
N ASP A 190 -12.93 6.61 7.40
CA ASP A 190 -14.20 6.00 6.95
C ASP A 190 -14.09 5.45 5.53
N LEU A 191 -13.52 6.25 4.61
CA LEU A 191 -13.31 5.86 3.23
C LEU A 191 -12.39 4.62 3.12
N LEU A 192 -11.36 4.58 3.96
CA LEU A 192 -10.37 3.52 4.00
C LEU A 192 -10.82 2.29 4.80
N GLY A 193 -11.99 2.33 5.45
CA GLY A 193 -12.49 1.24 6.29
C GLY A 193 -11.61 0.98 7.51
N LEU A 194 -11.12 2.06 8.15
CA LEU A 194 -10.22 2.00 9.30
C LEU A 194 -10.93 2.19 10.65
N THR A 195 -12.12 2.78 10.69
CA THR A 195 -12.73 3.30 11.93
C THR A 195 -12.98 2.26 13.03
N ASP A 196 -13.24 1.00 12.68
CA ASP A 196 -13.47 -0.09 13.64
C ASP A 196 -12.20 -0.90 13.97
N ARG A 197 -11.03 -0.44 13.52
CA ARG A 197 -9.78 -1.19 13.71
C ARG A 197 -9.15 -0.87 15.06
N LYS A 198 -8.29 -1.78 15.52
CA LYS A 198 -7.42 -1.51 16.66
C LYS A 198 -6.50 -0.33 16.34
N ILE A 199 -6.17 0.43 17.36
CA ILE A 199 -5.25 1.55 17.30
C ILE A 199 -3.99 1.17 18.08
N ASP A 200 -2.82 1.55 17.58
CA ASP A 200 -1.55 1.38 18.28
C ASP A 200 -1.32 2.44 19.38
N ARG A 201 -0.12 2.45 19.97
CA ARG A 201 0.22 3.40 21.03
C ARG A 201 0.31 4.85 20.50
N ASP A 202 0.58 5.03 19.21
CA ASP A 202 0.88 6.31 18.58
C ASP A 202 -0.36 6.87 17.83
N GLY A 203 -1.52 6.23 18.02
CA GLY A 203 -2.81 6.68 17.50
C GLY A 203 -3.13 6.20 16.08
N LEU A 204 -2.35 5.28 15.50
CA LEU A 204 -2.55 4.78 14.15
C LEU A 204 -3.36 3.48 14.14
N TYR A 205 -4.31 3.36 13.20
CA TYR A 205 -5.02 2.12 12.95
C TYR A 205 -4.07 1.05 12.40
N TYR A 206 -4.25 -0.20 12.83
CA TYR A 206 -3.52 -1.35 12.27
C TYR A 206 -4.02 -1.74 10.88
N GLY A 207 -3.19 -2.47 10.13
CA GLY A 207 -3.61 -3.16 8.91
C GLY A 207 -3.64 -2.29 7.66
N TRP A 208 -2.84 -1.22 7.63
CA TRP A 208 -2.59 -0.45 6.41
C TRP A 208 -1.17 0.13 6.35
N GLU A 209 -0.68 0.31 5.12
CA GLU A 209 0.61 0.95 4.84
C GLU A 209 0.48 2.07 3.82
N LEU A 210 1.43 3.01 3.89
CA LEU A 210 1.60 4.10 2.96
C LEU A 210 2.81 3.80 2.07
N LEU A 211 2.64 3.92 0.76
CA LEU A 211 3.65 3.61 -0.24
C LEU A 211 3.98 4.83 -1.08
N CYS A 212 5.27 4.99 -1.39
CA CYS A 212 5.77 5.83 -2.47
C CYS A 212 6.27 4.91 -3.59
N GLY A 213 5.64 4.98 -4.78
CA GLY A 213 5.91 4.00 -5.84
C GLY A 213 5.56 2.56 -5.40
N GLU A 214 6.56 1.68 -5.37
CA GLU A 214 6.42 0.28 -4.91
C GLU A 214 7.04 0.04 -3.52
N GLU A 215 7.35 1.10 -2.77
CA GLU A 215 8.06 1.00 -1.50
C GLU A 215 7.20 1.47 -0.35
N ALA A 216 7.12 0.64 0.70
CA ALA A 216 6.48 1.03 1.95
C ALA A 216 7.32 2.09 2.66
N MET A 217 6.67 3.19 3.03
CA MET A 217 7.31 4.28 3.74
C MET A 217 7.49 3.92 5.23
N ALA A 218 8.68 4.14 5.75
CA ALA A 218 9.05 3.84 7.12
C ALA A 218 8.59 4.96 8.05
N TYR A 219 7.87 4.58 9.12
CA TYR A 219 7.24 5.51 10.06
C TYR A 219 8.18 6.53 10.72
N HIS A 220 9.47 6.21 10.84
CA HIS A 220 10.49 7.03 11.51
C HIS A 220 11.25 7.95 10.54
N LEU A 221 11.01 7.85 9.24
CA LEU A 221 11.60 8.73 8.23
C LEU A 221 10.64 9.89 7.91
N PHE A 222 11.19 10.91 7.27
CA PHE A 222 10.44 12.05 6.77
C PHE A 222 10.04 11.85 5.31
N VAL A 223 8.95 12.51 4.88
CA VAL A 223 8.47 12.46 3.49
C VAL A 223 9.57 12.83 2.50
N GLY A 224 10.41 13.83 2.83
CA GLY A 224 11.54 14.26 2.00
C GLY A 224 12.61 13.19 1.74
N HIS A 225 12.71 12.13 2.56
CA HIS A 225 13.67 11.03 2.33
C HIS A 225 13.29 10.13 1.15
N TYR A 226 12.05 10.24 0.66
CA TYR A 226 11.51 9.44 -0.44
C TYR A 226 11.49 10.20 -1.77
N ASP A 227 12.19 11.33 -1.86
CA ASP A 227 12.25 12.20 -3.06
C ASP A 227 10.86 12.61 -3.60
N VAL A 228 9.86 12.68 -2.73
CA VAL A 228 8.46 12.99 -3.08
C VAL A 228 8.34 14.44 -3.57
N LYS A 229 7.67 14.61 -4.71
CA LYS A 229 7.45 15.91 -5.38
C LYS A 229 5.98 16.28 -5.43
N HIS A 230 5.72 17.56 -5.66
CA HIS A 230 4.37 18.04 -5.93
C HIS A 230 3.80 17.35 -7.17
N GLY A 231 2.60 16.80 -7.06
CA GLY A 231 1.93 16.05 -8.10
C GLY A 231 2.23 14.55 -8.13
N ASP A 232 3.19 14.07 -7.33
CA ASP A 232 3.46 12.64 -7.18
C ASP A 232 2.26 11.92 -6.54
N THR A 233 2.20 10.60 -6.75
CA THR A 233 1.13 9.76 -6.22
C THR A 233 1.65 8.87 -5.10
N LEU A 234 1.09 9.04 -3.91
CA LEU A 234 1.23 8.08 -2.80
C LEU A 234 0.07 7.09 -2.84
N HIS A 235 0.32 5.85 -2.41
CA HIS A 235 -0.69 4.82 -2.35
C HIS A 235 -0.89 4.36 -0.92
N VAL A 236 -2.14 4.32 -0.49
CA VAL A 236 -2.55 3.67 0.75
C VAL A 236 -3.05 2.28 0.42
N VAL A 237 -2.45 1.27 1.04
CA VAL A 237 -2.86 -0.12 0.92
C VAL A 237 -3.44 -0.55 2.26
N VAL A 238 -4.70 -0.96 2.25
CA VAL A 238 -5.41 -1.44 3.44
C VAL A 238 -5.74 -2.91 3.25
N GLU A 239 -5.35 -3.75 4.22
CA GLU A 239 -5.79 -5.13 4.28
C GLU A 239 -7.31 -5.16 4.49
N ASN A 240 -8.04 -5.77 3.57
CA ASN A 240 -9.49 -5.96 3.73
C ASN A 240 -9.74 -7.10 4.72
N GLY A 241 -9.70 -6.76 6.00
CA GLY A 241 -10.14 -7.63 7.07
C GLY A 241 -11.66 -7.64 7.14
N ALA A 242 -12.25 -8.82 6.94
CA ALA A 242 -13.63 -9.10 7.34
C ALA A 242 -13.81 -8.70 8.80
N ASN A 243 -14.82 -7.87 9.10
CA ASN A 243 -15.29 -7.50 10.44
C ASN A 243 -14.74 -8.41 11.55
N ASN A 244 -13.82 -7.88 12.37
CA ASN A 244 -13.46 -8.51 13.63
C ASN A 244 -14.70 -8.49 14.53
N ASN A 245 -15.36 -9.64 14.65
CA ASN A 245 -16.28 -9.95 15.73
C ASN A 245 -15.63 -11.01 16.61
#